data_AF-A0A914DU49-F1
#
_entry.id   AF-A0A914DU49-F1
#
_cell.length_a   1.000
_cell.length_b   1.000
_cell.length_c   1.000
_cell.angle_alpha   90.00
_cell.angle_beta   90.00
_cell.angle_gamma   90.00
#
_symmetry.space_group_name_H-M   'P 1'
#
loop_
_entity.id
_entity.type
_entity.pdbx_description
1 polymer ?
#
loop_
_entity_poly.entity_id
_entity_poly.type
_entity_poly.pdbx_seq_one_letter_code
_entity_poly.pdbx_strand_id
1 'polypeptide(L)'
;MKVLSNNSARLIFYSQNCCRPISTYALNKQETLRYNRHSISYLKYHTTIKLKDYKPQNSVLSSNSTPNTTITKEYDYNHSVCIFQTDEDGNPIQLNKEVLERILLDDRVADKRVVVISVAGAYRKGKSFLLNFFLRYLRCHAHSKTNKEVTDWLTSEQTLDGFSWRGGSERDTTGILIWSEPFIIKDRKGDDVVVLLMDTQGAFDSTSTVKECTTIFALSTMLSSVQIFNLSQNIQENDLQHLQTFASYAKYAREKEVEARSGFSPQEHYKPFQSLWFVIRDWSFPYEYEYGFQGGKKLLEKRLEISEGQHSELRQLREELKESFENTSCFLMPYPGEKVATSEYFRGHLKDIKPDFQSNVRILVEQLLDSRNLVVKSISGQPITCRMLIKYFQEYITIFRDGKLPAPLSVYQANAMLSNLSALEHAKTYYLRKMEEISKEDAPYMNSEKLEEKHQKYRERAMEIFKSLPKIGGKELPAQYLEQLEAFINDQFQHYQESNSEKKPASTLTTLAISSGLWSIVALVHFPPAAIVAGAIALYPTYKAAQSIMDGSLQQEVEDKFKEAWKKVKKQL
;
A
#
# COMPACT_ATOMS: atom_id res chain seq x y z
N MET A 1 -64.72 4.20 19.38
CA MET A 1 -65.96 3.74 18.67
C MET A 1 -65.85 4.12 17.20
N LYS A 2 -66.33 3.26 16.27
CA LYS A 2 -66.64 3.48 14.83
C LYS A 2 -65.57 4.23 13.99
N VAL A 3 -64.85 3.61 13.05
CA VAL A 3 -65.28 2.98 11.77
C VAL A 3 -65.88 3.98 10.77
N LEU A 4 -65.48 3.82 9.49
CA LEU A 4 -65.74 4.59 8.26
C LEU A 4 -64.65 5.63 7.91
N SER A 5 -64.21 5.80 6.65
CA SER A 5 -64.21 4.92 5.46
C SER A 5 -63.42 5.61 4.33
N ASN A 6 -62.75 4.85 3.46
CA ASN A 6 -62.44 5.16 2.04
C ASN A 6 -61.97 6.58 1.63
N ASN A 7 -60.78 6.69 1.01
CA ASN A 7 -60.75 6.70 -0.46
C ASN A 7 -59.34 6.59 -1.08
N SER A 8 -59.25 5.66 -2.02
CA SER A 8 -58.24 5.43 -3.05
C SER A 8 -57.51 6.66 -3.62
N ALA A 9 -56.19 6.52 -3.77
CA ALA A 9 -55.40 7.33 -4.71
C ALA A 9 -55.82 7.03 -6.17
N ARG A 10 -55.94 8.08 -7.00
CA ARG A 10 -56.02 7.99 -8.46
C ARG A 10 -54.78 8.64 -9.07
N LEU A 11 -53.86 7.82 -9.58
CA LEU A 11 -52.85 8.26 -10.55
C LEU A 11 -53.49 8.23 -11.93
N ILE A 12 -53.56 9.39 -12.59
CA ILE A 12 -54.07 9.53 -13.96
C ILE A 12 -52.90 9.28 -14.92
N PHE A 13 -52.96 8.18 -15.67
CA PHE A 13 -52.12 7.97 -16.84
C PHE A 13 -52.95 8.22 -18.10
N TYR A 14 -52.52 9.19 -18.92
CA TYR A 14 -53.01 9.33 -20.29
C TYR A 14 -52.29 8.31 -21.18
N SER A 15 -53.05 7.48 -21.89
CA SER A 15 -52.58 6.69 -23.02
C SER A 15 -53.64 6.72 -24.11
N GLN A 16 -53.26 7.08 -25.33
CA GLN A 16 -54.16 7.15 -26.46
C GLN A 16 -54.36 5.76 -27.10
N ASN A 17 -55.57 5.53 -27.64
CA ASN A 17 -55.89 4.54 -28.67
C ASN A 17 -55.64 3.05 -28.34
N CYS A 18 -56.69 2.31 -27.92
CA CYS A 18 -57.47 1.47 -28.85
C CYS A 18 -58.57 0.60 -28.19
N CYS A 19 -59.73 0.64 -28.83
CA CYS A 19 -61.01 -0.10 -28.71
C CYS A 19 -61.13 -1.48 -27.98
N ARG A 20 -62.18 -1.53 -27.13
CA ARG A 20 -63.26 -2.56 -27.04
C ARG A 20 -63.03 -3.85 -26.17
N PRO A 21 -64.12 -4.49 -25.66
CA PRO A 21 -64.23 -4.76 -24.20
C PRO A 21 -64.68 -6.20 -23.80
N ILE A 22 -65.03 -6.38 -22.50
CA ILE A 22 -65.67 -7.56 -21.84
C ILE A 22 -64.63 -8.65 -21.44
N SER A 23 -64.68 -9.33 -20.28
CA SER A 23 -65.66 -9.43 -19.18
C SER A 23 -65.05 -9.34 -17.76
N THR A 24 -65.87 -8.93 -16.80
CA THR A 24 -65.64 -9.13 -15.35
C THR A 24 -65.56 -10.60 -14.94
N TYR A 25 -64.59 -10.97 -14.11
CA TYR A 25 -64.79 -11.86 -12.96
C TYR A 25 -63.80 -11.50 -11.85
N ALA A 26 -64.32 -11.32 -10.63
CA ALA A 26 -63.51 -11.15 -9.42
C ALA A 26 -63.40 -12.49 -8.70
N LEU A 27 -62.28 -12.74 -8.02
CA LEU A 27 -62.26 -13.50 -6.76
C LEU A 27 -60.97 -13.26 -5.97
N ASN A 28 -61.05 -13.52 -4.67
CA ASN A 28 -60.08 -13.09 -3.67
C ASN A 28 -58.93 -14.08 -3.46
N LYS A 29 -57.79 -13.49 -3.08
CA LYS A 29 -56.91 -13.84 -1.95
C LYS A 29 -57.18 -15.15 -1.17
N GLN A 30 -56.07 -15.80 -0.80
CA GLN A 30 -55.90 -16.99 0.05
C GLN A 30 -56.13 -18.33 -0.67
N GLU A 31 -55.06 -19.08 -0.94
CA GLU A 31 -54.65 -20.12 0.02
C GLU A 31 -53.27 -20.77 -0.26
N THR A 32 -52.59 -21.09 0.83
CA THR A 32 -51.83 -22.33 1.08
C THR A 32 -50.57 -22.66 0.27
N LEU A 33 -49.43 -22.49 0.97
CA LEU A 33 -48.22 -23.32 0.86
C LEU A 33 -48.53 -24.83 0.72
N ARG A 34 -48.33 -25.40 -0.48
CA ARG A 34 -47.92 -26.81 -0.70
C ARG A 34 -47.79 -27.06 -2.21
N TYR A 35 -46.57 -27.22 -2.71
CA TYR A 35 -46.10 -28.52 -3.22
C TYR A 35 -44.61 -28.44 -3.53
N ASN A 36 -43.87 -29.47 -3.13
CA ASN A 36 -42.44 -29.60 -3.39
C ASN A 36 -42.24 -30.90 -4.18
N ARG A 37 -41.40 -30.84 -5.23
CA ARG A 37 -40.92 -31.94 -6.09
C ARG A 37 -41.89 -32.59 -7.09
N HIS A 38 -41.24 -33.16 -8.11
CA HIS A 38 -41.78 -33.75 -9.37
C HIS A 38 -42.27 -32.67 -10.38
N SER A 39 -41.78 -32.58 -11.62
CA SER A 39 -40.95 -33.52 -12.40
C SER A 39 -39.97 -32.84 -13.39
N ILE A 40 -38.95 -33.58 -13.79
CA ILE A 40 -38.11 -33.35 -14.98
C ILE A 40 -38.92 -33.63 -16.25
N SER A 41 -38.46 -33.10 -17.40
CA SER A 41 -39.07 -33.08 -18.77
C SER A 41 -39.87 -31.80 -19.01
N TYR A 42 -39.60 -30.98 -20.03
CA TYR A 42 -39.29 -31.35 -21.42
C TYR A 42 -38.10 -30.61 -22.06
N LEU A 43 -37.58 -31.21 -23.13
CA LEU A 43 -36.43 -30.78 -23.94
C LEU A 43 -36.91 -30.42 -25.35
N LYS A 44 -36.13 -29.60 -26.08
CA LYS A 44 -36.12 -29.33 -27.54
C LYS A 44 -37.06 -28.26 -28.13
N TYR A 45 -36.43 -27.18 -28.61
CA TYR A 45 -36.25 -26.88 -30.04
C TYR A 45 -34.76 -26.47 -30.19
N HIS A 46 -33.87 -27.15 -30.95
CA HIS A 46 -33.66 -27.10 -32.41
C HIS A 46 -33.67 -25.65 -32.96
N THR A 47 -32.68 -25.14 -33.73
CA THR A 47 -31.87 -25.77 -34.81
C THR A 47 -30.61 -24.88 -35.04
N THR A 48 -29.36 -25.33 -34.82
CA THR A 48 -28.36 -25.88 -35.80
C THR A 48 -27.58 -24.84 -36.63
N ILE A 49 -26.34 -25.25 -37.03
CA ILE A 49 -25.36 -24.62 -37.95
C ILE A 49 -24.31 -23.74 -37.22
N LYS A 50 -22.99 -23.92 -37.37
CA LYS A 50 -22.12 -25.03 -37.90
C LYS A 50 -20.70 -24.90 -37.29
N LEU A 51 -19.91 -25.97 -37.27
CA LEU A 51 -18.44 -25.96 -37.08
C LEU A 51 -17.78 -26.72 -38.25
N LYS A 52 -16.60 -26.27 -38.70
CA LYS A 52 -15.80 -26.93 -39.73
C LYS A 52 -14.37 -27.20 -39.24
N ASP A 53 -13.98 -28.46 -39.40
CA ASP A 53 -12.66 -28.93 -39.85
C ASP A 53 -11.39 -28.42 -39.13
N TYR A 54 -10.92 -29.20 -38.14
CA TYR A 54 -9.49 -29.50 -38.01
C TYR A 54 -9.26 -30.92 -37.47
N LYS A 55 -8.34 -31.68 -38.09
CA LYS A 55 -7.99 -33.06 -37.69
C LYS A 55 -6.75 -33.06 -36.78
N PRO A 56 -6.67 -33.92 -35.75
CA PRO A 56 -5.43 -34.17 -35.03
C PRO A 56 -4.55 -35.20 -35.79
N GLN A 57 -3.23 -35.04 -35.71
CA GLN A 57 -2.28 -36.12 -36.00
C GLN A 57 -1.74 -36.68 -34.68
N ASN A 58 -1.76 -38.00 -34.55
CA ASN A 58 -1.12 -38.72 -33.45
C ASN A 58 0.35 -38.99 -33.78
N SER A 59 1.26 -38.79 -32.82
CA SER A 59 2.55 -39.49 -32.83
C SER A 59 3.10 -39.71 -31.41
N VAL A 60 3.07 -40.97 -31.00
CA VAL A 60 4.05 -41.68 -30.14
C VAL A 60 4.21 -41.24 -28.66
N LEU A 61 3.97 -42.22 -27.77
CA LEU A 61 4.36 -42.22 -26.37
C LEU A 61 5.85 -42.60 -26.20
N SER A 62 6.58 -41.89 -25.34
CA SER A 62 7.78 -42.43 -24.68
C SER A 62 8.00 -41.86 -23.27
N SER A 63 7.73 -42.70 -22.27
CA SER A 63 8.39 -42.82 -20.96
C SER A 63 8.93 -41.58 -20.22
N ASN A 64 8.37 -41.36 -19.03
CA ASN A 64 9.05 -41.04 -17.76
C ASN A 64 10.31 -40.15 -17.78
N SER A 65 10.11 -38.86 -17.51
CA SER A 65 11.01 -38.08 -16.66
C SER A 65 10.20 -37.05 -15.89
N THR A 66 10.25 -37.05 -14.57
CA THR A 66 9.70 -35.98 -13.72
C THR A 66 10.63 -34.77 -13.74
N PRO A 67 10.18 -33.58 -14.17
CA PRO A 67 10.86 -32.33 -13.87
C PRO A 67 10.10 -31.63 -12.73
N ASN A 68 10.79 -31.38 -11.62
CA ASN A 68 10.34 -30.43 -10.61
C ASN A 68 10.19 -29.06 -11.27
N THR A 69 8.98 -28.78 -11.74
CA THR A 69 8.64 -27.49 -12.35
C THR A 69 8.00 -26.66 -11.25
N THR A 70 8.81 -25.82 -10.62
CA THR A 70 8.29 -24.72 -9.80
C THR A 70 7.39 -23.89 -10.72
N ILE A 71 6.07 -24.03 -10.58
CA ILE A 71 5.11 -23.24 -11.34
C ILE A 71 5.16 -21.82 -10.77
N THR A 72 6.14 -21.05 -11.22
CA THR A 72 6.03 -19.59 -11.23
C THR A 72 4.86 -19.27 -12.13
N LYS A 73 3.67 -19.15 -11.53
CA LYS A 73 2.48 -18.65 -12.20
C LYS A 73 2.84 -17.28 -12.77
N GLU A 74 3.00 -17.22 -14.08
CA GLU A 74 3.24 -15.98 -14.80
C GLU A 74 1.93 -15.20 -14.76
N TYR A 75 1.81 -14.33 -13.74
CA TYR A 75 0.60 -13.56 -13.51
C TYR A 75 0.51 -12.44 -14.54
N ASP A 76 -0.69 -12.22 -15.09
CA ASP A 76 -0.96 -11.17 -16.06
C ASP A 76 -0.95 -9.78 -15.37
N TYR A 77 0.23 -9.17 -15.25
CA TYR A 77 0.41 -7.83 -14.69
C TYR A 77 0.09 -6.74 -15.71
N ASN A 78 -1.16 -6.67 -16.20
CA ASN A 78 -1.58 -5.61 -17.13
C ASN A 78 -3.09 -5.29 -17.13
N HIS A 79 -3.76 -5.36 -15.98
CA HIS A 79 -5.21 -5.14 -15.89
C HIS A 79 -5.64 -4.35 -14.64
N SER A 80 -6.87 -3.84 -14.65
CA SER A 80 -7.48 -3.21 -13.47
C SER A 80 -8.04 -4.27 -12.53
N VAL A 81 -7.64 -4.24 -11.25
CA VAL A 81 -8.10 -5.19 -10.23
C VAL A 81 -8.96 -4.48 -9.20
N CYS A 82 -10.15 -5.04 -8.91
CA CYS A 82 -11.01 -4.53 -7.85
C CYS A 82 -10.47 -4.97 -6.48
N ILE A 83 -10.21 -4.00 -5.61
CA ILE A 83 -9.67 -4.23 -4.26
C ILE A 83 -10.70 -4.02 -3.16
N PHE A 84 -11.81 -3.32 -3.43
CA PHE A 84 -12.87 -3.05 -2.47
C PHE A 84 -14.21 -3.01 -3.20
N GLN A 85 -15.23 -3.65 -2.65
CA GLN A 85 -16.61 -3.66 -3.16
C GLN A 85 -17.60 -3.48 -2.01
N THR A 86 -18.78 -2.96 -2.33
CA THR A 86 -19.95 -2.88 -1.43
C THR A 86 -21.03 -3.87 -1.88
N ASP A 87 -21.80 -4.40 -0.91
CA ASP A 87 -22.97 -5.25 -1.16
C ASP A 87 -24.18 -4.44 -1.66
N GLU A 88 -25.28 -5.14 -1.91
CA GLU A 88 -26.55 -4.55 -2.37
C GLU A 88 -27.20 -3.62 -1.33
N ASP A 89 -26.82 -3.73 -0.05
CA ASP A 89 -27.24 -2.87 1.06
C ASP A 89 -26.27 -1.70 1.33
N GLY A 90 -25.18 -1.62 0.56
CA GLY A 90 -24.16 -0.59 0.63
C GLY A 90 -23.16 -0.72 1.79
N ASN A 91 -23.01 -1.91 2.36
CA ASN A 91 -21.96 -2.24 3.32
C ASN A 91 -20.73 -2.80 2.58
N PRO A 92 -19.49 -2.54 3.03
CA PRO A 92 -18.30 -3.09 2.40
C PRO A 92 -18.22 -4.62 2.54
N ILE A 93 -18.16 -5.34 1.42
CA ILE A 93 -18.13 -6.82 1.42
C ILE A 93 -16.79 -7.33 1.95
N GLN A 94 -15.69 -6.89 1.33
CA GLN A 94 -14.33 -7.30 1.69
C GLN A 94 -13.27 -6.42 1.01
N LEU A 95 -12.13 -6.25 1.68
CA LEU A 95 -10.87 -5.89 1.03
C LEU A 95 -10.31 -7.15 0.36
N ASN A 96 -9.96 -7.09 -0.93
CA ASN A 96 -9.20 -8.16 -1.59
C ASN A 96 -7.71 -8.08 -1.17
N LYS A 97 -7.46 -8.50 0.08
CA LYS A 97 -6.16 -8.42 0.75
C LYS A 97 -5.08 -9.15 -0.04
N GLU A 98 -5.37 -10.36 -0.53
CA GLU A 98 -4.41 -11.21 -1.25
C GLU A 98 -3.89 -10.57 -2.55
N VAL A 99 -4.78 -9.90 -3.29
CA VAL A 99 -4.40 -9.12 -4.48
C VAL A 99 -3.54 -7.92 -4.09
N LEU A 100 -3.97 -7.16 -3.07
CA LEU A 100 -3.28 -5.95 -2.65
C LEU A 100 -1.86 -6.28 -2.13
N GLU A 101 -1.73 -7.34 -1.34
CA GLU A 101 -0.44 -7.86 -0.88
C GLU A 101 0.43 -8.35 -2.05
N ARG A 102 -0.13 -9.04 -3.05
CA ARG A 102 0.63 -9.48 -4.23
C ARG A 102 1.20 -8.32 -5.06
N ILE A 103 0.50 -7.18 -5.12
CA ILE A 103 0.95 -5.99 -5.87
C ILE A 103 1.92 -5.15 -5.03
N LEU A 104 1.65 -4.97 -3.74
CA LEU A 104 2.35 -3.99 -2.88
C LEU A 104 3.37 -4.60 -1.91
N LEU A 105 3.48 -5.93 -1.80
CA LEU A 105 4.57 -6.63 -1.07
C LEU A 105 5.60 -7.30 -1.98
N ASP A 106 5.53 -7.11 -3.30
CA ASP A 106 6.61 -7.52 -4.22
C ASP A 106 7.92 -6.80 -3.83
N ASP A 107 9.01 -7.57 -3.69
CA ASP A 107 10.31 -7.10 -3.18
C ASP A 107 10.87 -5.89 -3.95
N ARG A 108 10.46 -5.69 -5.21
CA ARG A 108 10.88 -4.56 -6.05
C ARG A 108 10.24 -3.23 -5.64
N VAL A 109 9.16 -3.27 -4.85
CA VAL A 109 8.30 -2.12 -4.53
C VAL A 109 7.92 -1.99 -3.05
N ALA A 110 7.92 -3.08 -2.26
CA ALA A 110 7.34 -3.12 -0.92
C ALA A 110 7.80 -1.99 0.01
N ASP A 111 9.10 -1.75 0.05
CA ASP A 111 9.73 -0.77 0.95
C ASP A 111 9.98 0.59 0.27
N LYS A 112 9.50 0.78 -0.97
CA LYS A 112 9.54 2.06 -1.68
C LYS A 112 8.39 2.96 -1.28
N ARG A 113 8.65 4.27 -1.29
CA ARG A 113 7.66 5.33 -1.06
C ARG A 113 6.62 5.32 -2.18
N VAL A 114 5.34 5.49 -1.84
CA VAL A 114 4.22 5.38 -2.79
C VAL A 114 3.59 6.73 -3.13
N VAL A 115 3.18 6.92 -4.38
CA VAL A 115 2.35 8.02 -4.91
C VAL A 115 1.03 7.39 -5.30
N VAL A 116 -0.09 7.89 -4.79
CA VAL A 116 -1.41 7.28 -5.03
C VAL A 116 -2.33 8.32 -5.65
N ILE A 117 -2.70 8.10 -6.91
CA ILE A 117 -3.53 9.01 -7.70
C ILE A 117 -4.92 8.40 -7.84
N SER A 118 -5.91 9.04 -7.23
CA SER A 118 -7.31 8.63 -7.27
C SER A 118 -8.10 9.54 -8.21
N VAL A 119 -8.96 8.97 -9.06
CA VAL A 119 -9.93 9.74 -9.85
C VAL A 119 -11.35 9.34 -9.42
N ALA A 120 -12.01 10.26 -8.73
CA ALA A 120 -13.36 10.09 -8.21
C ALA A 120 -14.29 11.23 -8.65
N GLY A 121 -15.60 11.01 -8.52
CA GLY A 121 -16.63 11.95 -8.98
C GLY A 121 -17.83 11.24 -9.59
N ALA A 122 -18.72 12.02 -10.19
CA ALA A 122 -19.99 11.50 -10.69
C ALA A 122 -19.85 10.40 -11.76
N TYR A 123 -20.82 9.50 -11.76
CA TYR A 123 -20.95 8.44 -12.74
C TYR A 123 -21.12 8.96 -14.18
N ARG A 124 -20.62 8.18 -15.15
CA ARG A 124 -20.46 8.53 -16.59
C ARG A 124 -19.64 9.77 -16.95
N LYS A 125 -18.92 10.42 -16.03
CA LYS A 125 -18.11 11.62 -16.36
C LYS A 125 -16.70 11.34 -16.87
N GLY A 126 -16.47 10.18 -17.49
CA GLY A 126 -15.22 9.85 -18.20
C GLY A 126 -13.97 9.74 -17.32
N LYS A 127 -14.09 9.14 -16.12
CA LYS A 127 -12.98 8.93 -15.15
C LYS A 127 -11.94 7.94 -15.68
N SER A 128 -12.37 6.72 -15.98
CA SER A 128 -11.54 5.63 -16.51
C SER A 128 -10.91 5.98 -17.87
N PHE A 129 -11.65 6.75 -18.70
CA PHE A 129 -11.11 7.34 -19.94
C PHE A 129 -9.95 8.32 -19.67
N LEU A 130 -10.02 9.15 -18.63
CA LEU A 130 -8.92 10.03 -18.22
C LEU A 130 -7.73 9.23 -17.65
N LEU A 131 -7.99 8.22 -16.81
CA LEU A 131 -6.98 7.32 -16.27
C LEU A 131 -6.20 6.57 -17.36
N ASN A 132 -6.81 6.27 -18.51
CA ASN A 132 -6.11 5.59 -19.61
C ASN A 132 -5.09 6.50 -20.32
N PHE A 133 -5.24 7.83 -20.26
CA PHE A 133 -4.15 8.75 -20.64
C PHE A 133 -3.00 8.71 -19.61
N PHE A 134 -3.31 8.62 -18.32
CA PHE A 134 -2.31 8.53 -17.26
C PHE A 134 -1.50 7.25 -17.41
N LEU A 135 -2.18 6.12 -17.60
CA LEU A 135 -1.58 4.81 -17.83
C LEU A 135 -0.70 4.79 -19.09
N ARG A 136 -1.15 5.42 -20.18
CA ARG A 136 -0.37 5.57 -21.42
C ARG A 136 0.92 6.36 -21.21
N TYR A 137 0.85 7.49 -20.50
CA TYR A 137 2.04 8.27 -20.11
C TYR A 137 3.01 7.43 -19.26
N LEU A 138 2.51 6.75 -18.22
CA LEU A 138 3.33 5.91 -17.34
C LEU A 138 4.03 4.78 -18.10
N ARG A 139 3.33 4.06 -18.98
CA ARG A 139 3.91 3.01 -19.84
C ARG A 139 4.99 3.56 -20.78
N CYS A 140 4.74 4.68 -21.46
CA CYS A 140 5.73 5.33 -22.32
C CYS A 140 7.02 5.69 -21.55
N HIS A 141 6.88 6.29 -20.36
CA HIS A 141 8.03 6.64 -19.52
C HIS A 141 8.72 5.43 -18.85
N ALA A 142 7.99 4.34 -18.59
CA ALA A 142 8.59 3.08 -18.12
C ALA A 142 9.42 2.40 -19.22
N HIS A 143 8.88 2.27 -20.44
CA HIS A 143 9.58 1.64 -21.57
C HIS A 143 10.67 2.53 -22.19
N SER A 144 10.65 3.85 -22.00
CA SER A 144 11.76 4.73 -22.40
C SER A 144 13.11 4.35 -21.77
N LYS A 145 13.12 3.66 -20.61
CA LYS A 145 14.36 3.19 -20.00
C LYS A 145 15.07 2.09 -20.81
N THR A 146 14.39 1.43 -21.75
CA THR A 146 14.97 0.39 -22.62
C THR A 146 15.21 0.85 -24.07
N ASN A 147 14.41 1.79 -24.60
CA ASN A 147 14.60 2.35 -25.94
C ASN A 147 14.80 3.87 -25.91
N LYS A 148 15.87 4.35 -26.57
CA LYS A 148 16.33 5.77 -26.55
C LYS A 148 15.42 6.77 -27.29
N GLU A 149 14.36 6.31 -27.95
CA GLU A 149 13.39 7.19 -28.63
C GLU A 149 12.15 7.36 -27.76
N VAL A 150 12.09 8.47 -27.00
CA VAL A 150 10.82 8.95 -26.44
C VAL A 150 10.02 9.57 -27.58
N THR A 151 9.26 8.74 -28.29
CA THR A 151 8.16 9.22 -29.12
C THR A 151 7.14 9.93 -28.24
N ASP A 152 6.63 11.08 -28.69
CA ASP A 152 5.58 11.83 -28.02
C ASP A 152 4.41 10.90 -27.63
N TRP A 153 4.18 10.77 -26.32
CA TRP A 153 3.27 9.78 -25.73
C TRP A 153 1.82 9.92 -26.21
N LEU A 154 1.44 11.09 -26.74
CA LEU A 154 0.13 11.41 -27.26
C LEU A 154 0.06 11.37 -28.80
N THR A 155 1.04 10.77 -29.50
CA THR A 155 1.07 10.72 -30.98
C THR A 155 0.91 9.33 -31.61
N SER A 156 1.12 8.22 -30.88
CA SER A 156 0.98 6.89 -31.49
C SER A 156 -0.47 6.60 -31.91
N GLU A 157 -0.65 5.93 -33.05
CA GLU A 157 -1.98 5.56 -33.60
C GLU A 157 -2.76 4.54 -32.76
N GLN A 158 -2.17 4.03 -31.68
CA GLN A 158 -2.78 3.05 -30.77
C GLN A 158 -3.99 3.63 -30.02
N THR A 159 -4.91 2.75 -29.64
CA THR A 159 -6.09 3.03 -28.83
C THR A 159 -5.76 3.35 -27.37
N LEU A 160 -6.78 3.77 -26.61
CA LEU A 160 -6.66 4.02 -25.17
C LEU A 160 -7.09 2.77 -24.38
N ASP A 161 -6.12 1.89 -24.16
CA ASP A 161 -6.29 0.59 -23.51
C ASP A 161 -5.81 0.64 -22.05
N GLY A 162 -6.61 0.12 -21.12
CA GLY A 162 -6.32 0.21 -19.68
C GLY A 162 -7.50 -0.22 -18.81
N PHE A 163 -7.90 0.65 -17.88
CA PHE A 163 -9.14 0.48 -17.12
C PHE A 163 -10.33 0.36 -18.08
N SER A 164 -11.29 -0.52 -17.76
CA SER A 164 -12.52 -0.66 -18.56
C SER A 164 -13.24 0.68 -18.70
N TRP A 165 -13.68 0.99 -19.92
CA TRP A 165 -14.53 2.11 -20.21
C TRP A 165 -15.36 1.81 -21.47
N ARG A 166 -16.65 2.16 -21.44
CA ARG A 166 -17.57 1.98 -22.57
C ARG A 166 -18.57 3.13 -22.68
N GLY A 167 -19.18 3.30 -23.85
CA GLY A 167 -20.38 4.15 -24.05
C GLY A 167 -21.64 3.58 -23.37
N GLY A 168 -22.78 4.27 -23.50
CA GLY A 168 -24.07 3.87 -22.92
C GLY A 168 -24.44 4.54 -21.58
N SER A 169 -25.50 4.05 -20.93
CA SER A 169 -26.03 4.56 -19.65
C SER A 169 -25.70 3.68 -18.43
N GLU A 170 -25.39 2.40 -18.63
CA GLU A 170 -25.16 1.41 -17.56
C GLU A 170 -23.72 1.34 -17.04
N ARG A 171 -23.58 1.00 -15.74
CA ARG A 171 -22.32 1.11 -14.99
C ARG A 171 -21.24 0.16 -15.48
N ASP A 172 -19.99 0.52 -15.18
CA ASP A 172 -18.79 -0.20 -15.62
C ASP A 172 -17.87 -0.50 -14.43
N THR A 173 -17.44 0.56 -13.71
CA THR A 173 -16.63 0.46 -12.49
C THR A 173 -17.50 0.28 -11.24
N THR A 174 -17.27 -0.75 -10.44
CA THR A 174 -17.88 -0.96 -9.10
C THR A 174 -16.81 -0.98 -8.01
N GLY A 175 -17.08 -0.31 -6.88
CA GLY A 175 -16.14 -0.24 -5.76
C GLY A 175 -14.89 0.62 -6.02
N ILE A 176 -13.71 0.13 -5.63
CA ILE A 176 -12.39 0.75 -5.88
C ILE A 176 -11.52 -0.25 -6.64
N LEU A 177 -10.98 0.20 -7.79
CA LEU A 177 -10.05 -0.57 -8.62
C LEU A 177 -8.67 0.10 -8.60
N ILE A 178 -7.63 -0.70 -8.67
CA ILE A 178 -6.25 -0.24 -8.90
C ILE A 178 -5.67 -0.89 -10.16
N TRP A 179 -4.64 -0.28 -10.73
CA TRP A 179 -3.86 -0.93 -11.78
C TRP A 179 -2.95 -2.02 -11.19
N SER A 180 -2.87 -3.19 -11.83
CA SER A 180 -2.09 -4.34 -11.33
C SER A 180 -0.58 -4.15 -11.41
N GLU A 181 -0.11 -3.31 -12.34
CA GLU A 181 1.31 -3.06 -12.59
C GLU A 181 1.79 -1.82 -11.78
N PRO A 182 2.76 -1.97 -10.86
CA PRO A 182 3.30 -0.83 -10.11
C PRO A 182 4.40 -0.10 -10.91
N PHE A 183 4.21 1.19 -11.19
CA PHE A 183 5.16 1.98 -11.98
C PHE A 183 6.28 2.58 -11.11
N ILE A 184 7.53 2.21 -11.35
CA ILE A 184 8.70 2.74 -10.63
C ILE A 184 9.31 3.93 -11.38
N ILE A 185 9.09 5.13 -10.86
CA ILE A 185 9.58 6.41 -11.40
C ILE A 185 10.54 7.04 -10.40
N LYS A 186 11.50 7.84 -10.89
CA LYS A 186 12.38 8.63 -10.02
C LYS A 186 11.69 9.94 -9.66
N ASP A 187 11.66 10.29 -8.38
CA ASP A 187 11.17 11.59 -7.92
C ASP A 187 12.20 12.72 -8.19
N ARG A 188 11.85 13.97 -7.83
CA ARG A 188 12.72 15.14 -7.94
C ARG A 188 14.08 15.00 -7.23
N LYS A 189 14.18 14.12 -6.22
CA LYS A 189 15.43 13.85 -5.47
C LYS A 189 16.26 12.74 -6.13
N GLY A 190 15.71 12.04 -7.12
CA GLY A 190 16.35 10.92 -7.82
C GLY A 190 16.06 9.55 -7.20
N ASP A 191 15.23 9.51 -6.16
CA ASP A 191 14.81 8.30 -5.44
C ASP A 191 13.72 7.56 -6.21
N ASP A 192 13.74 6.22 -6.16
CA ASP A 192 12.66 5.40 -6.72
C ASP A 192 11.38 5.53 -5.88
N VAL A 193 10.29 5.96 -6.51
CA VAL A 193 8.92 5.99 -5.96
C VAL A 193 7.98 5.17 -6.82
N VAL A 194 6.95 4.60 -6.21
CA VAL A 194 5.95 3.75 -6.87
C VAL A 194 4.70 4.55 -7.14
N VAL A 195 4.27 4.66 -8.39
CA VAL A 195 3.01 5.32 -8.77
C VAL A 195 1.90 4.29 -8.91
N LEU A 196 0.84 4.45 -8.11
CA LEU A 196 -0.37 3.64 -8.10
C LEU A 196 -1.56 4.47 -8.63
N LEU A 197 -2.22 3.97 -9.67
CA LEU A 197 -3.45 4.55 -10.19
C LEU A 197 -4.68 3.85 -9.57
N MET A 198 -5.66 4.65 -9.16
CA MET A 198 -6.91 4.20 -8.54
C MET A 198 -8.13 4.77 -9.29
N ASP A 199 -8.98 3.90 -9.84
CA ASP A 199 -10.30 4.25 -10.36
C ASP A 199 -11.35 3.96 -9.29
N THR A 200 -12.24 4.91 -9.03
CA THR A 200 -13.35 4.70 -8.11
C THR A 200 -14.66 4.50 -8.88
N GLN A 201 -15.62 3.83 -8.28
CA GLN A 201 -17.00 3.88 -8.74
C GLN A 201 -17.46 5.34 -8.89
N GLY A 202 -18.32 5.57 -9.88
CA GLY A 202 -18.95 6.88 -10.06
C GLY A 202 -20.01 7.11 -8.99
N ALA A 203 -19.96 8.24 -8.31
CA ALA A 203 -21.04 8.64 -7.41
C ALA A 203 -22.36 8.81 -8.21
N PHE A 204 -23.48 8.47 -7.58
CA PHE A 204 -24.84 8.67 -8.11
C PHE A 204 -25.18 7.88 -9.40
N ASP A 205 -24.89 6.59 -9.42
CA ASP A 205 -25.61 5.69 -10.33
C ASP A 205 -27.02 5.36 -9.80
N SER A 206 -27.85 4.69 -10.60
CA SER A 206 -29.25 4.37 -10.25
C SER A 206 -29.40 3.16 -9.30
N THR A 207 -28.30 2.62 -8.81
CA THR A 207 -28.22 1.33 -8.08
C THR A 207 -27.48 1.43 -6.75
N SER A 208 -26.61 2.43 -6.57
CA SER A 208 -25.83 2.64 -5.35
C SER A 208 -26.40 3.79 -4.51
N THR A 209 -26.40 3.59 -3.20
CA THR A 209 -26.80 4.62 -2.23
C THR A 209 -25.80 5.78 -2.18
N VAL A 210 -26.28 6.95 -1.74
CA VAL A 210 -25.41 8.11 -1.43
C VAL A 210 -24.36 7.75 -0.35
N LYS A 211 -24.70 6.80 0.53
CA LYS A 211 -23.86 6.25 1.60
C LYS A 211 -22.64 5.48 1.04
N GLU A 212 -22.85 4.59 0.06
CA GLU A 212 -21.76 3.92 -0.68
C GLU A 212 -20.86 4.92 -1.40
N CYS A 213 -21.47 5.85 -2.15
CA CYS A 213 -20.75 6.82 -2.96
C CYS A 213 -19.83 7.69 -2.09
N THR A 214 -20.32 8.13 -0.92
CA THR A 214 -19.54 8.93 0.02
C THR A 214 -18.48 8.08 0.74
N THR A 215 -18.75 6.81 1.03
CA THR A 215 -17.77 5.85 1.60
C THR A 215 -16.60 5.59 0.63
N ILE A 216 -16.90 5.29 -0.64
CA ILE A 216 -15.89 5.05 -1.68
C ILE A 216 -15.03 6.31 -1.88
N PHE A 217 -15.66 7.48 -1.97
CA PHE A 217 -14.97 8.76 -2.09
C PHE A 217 -14.09 9.07 -0.86
N ALA A 218 -14.56 8.73 0.34
CA ALA A 218 -13.82 8.95 1.56
C ALA A 218 -12.60 8.04 1.70
N LEU A 219 -12.75 6.74 1.44
CA LEU A 219 -11.63 5.80 1.39
C LEU A 219 -10.60 6.27 0.36
N SER A 220 -11.01 6.60 -0.87
CA SER A 220 -10.09 7.05 -1.92
C SER A 220 -9.35 8.34 -1.57
N THR A 221 -10.01 9.28 -0.89
CA THR A 221 -9.40 10.56 -0.47
C THR A 221 -8.38 10.37 0.66
N MET A 222 -8.68 9.52 1.66
CA MET A 222 -7.72 9.22 2.74
C MET A 222 -6.50 8.44 2.24
N LEU A 223 -6.68 7.54 1.27
CA LEU A 223 -5.63 6.69 0.73
C LEU A 223 -4.75 7.39 -0.33
N SER A 224 -5.32 8.32 -1.11
CA SER A 224 -4.59 9.03 -2.16
C SER A 224 -3.67 10.14 -1.64
N SER A 225 -2.61 10.43 -2.39
CA SER A 225 -1.79 11.64 -2.25
C SER A 225 -2.29 12.76 -3.17
N VAL A 226 -2.87 12.39 -4.32
CA VAL A 226 -3.62 13.30 -5.19
C VAL A 226 -5.03 12.71 -5.43
N GLN A 227 -6.04 13.39 -4.89
CA GLN A 227 -7.44 13.10 -5.18
C GLN A 227 -7.91 14.03 -6.30
N ILE A 228 -8.16 13.47 -7.48
CA ILE A 228 -8.83 14.17 -8.58
C ILE A 228 -10.33 14.05 -8.37
N PHE A 229 -11.01 15.19 -8.28
CA PHE A 229 -12.46 15.29 -8.23
C PHE A 229 -12.96 15.71 -9.63
N ASN A 230 -13.37 14.72 -10.40
CA ASN A 230 -13.77 14.84 -11.79
C ASN A 230 -15.26 15.23 -11.88
N LEU A 231 -15.51 16.52 -12.10
CA LEU A 231 -16.84 17.15 -12.16
C LEU A 231 -17.28 17.43 -13.60
N SER A 232 -18.57 17.65 -13.79
CA SER A 232 -19.17 17.89 -15.12
C SER A 232 -19.58 19.34 -15.26
N GLN A 233 -19.06 20.03 -16.26
CA GLN A 233 -19.38 21.41 -16.69
C GLN A 233 -19.07 22.54 -15.69
N ASN A 234 -19.27 22.36 -14.39
CA ASN A 234 -19.05 23.41 -13.37
C ASN A 234 -18.85 22.78 -11.98
N ILE A 235 -18.57 23.62 -10.97
CA ILE A 235 -18.61 23.26 -9.54
C ILE A 235 -19.95 23.73 -8.97
N GLN A 236 -20.72 22.82 -8.38
CA GLN A 236 -22.00 23.08 -7.72
C GLN A 236 -21.87 22.96 -6.19
N GLU A 237 -22.80 23.54 -5.41
CA GLU A 237 -22.72 23.48 -3.94
C GLU A 237 -22.88 22.05 -3.39
N ASN A 238 -23.67 21.19 -4.05
CA ASN A 238 -23.74 19.76 -3.73
C ASN A 238 -22.41 19.03 -3.95
N ASP A 239 -21.60 19.43 -4.95
CA ASP A 239 -20.25 18.87 -5.12
C ASP A 239 -19.37 19.19 -3.90
N LEU A 240 -19.50 20.40 -3.35
CA LEU A 240 -18.77 20.83 -2.15
C LEU A 240 -19.28 20.12 -0.88
N GLN A 241 -20.58 19.82 -0.79
CA GLN A 241 -21.16 19.09 0.35
C GLN A 241 -20.57 17.69 0.52
N HIS A 242 -20.19 16.99 -0.57
CA HIS A 242 -19.46 15.72 -0.46
C HIS A 242 -18.11 15.84 0.24
N LEU A 243 -17.51 17.01 0.22
CA LEU A 243 -16.23 17.26 0.87
C LEU A 243 -16.40 17.62 2.37
N GLN A 244 -17.61 17.86 2.85
CA GLN A 244 -17.90 18.27 4.24
C GLN A 244 -17.44 17.24 5.28
N THR A 245 -17.51 15.95 4.97
CA THR A 245 -17.04 14.88 5.86
C THR A 245 -15.53 14.97 6.10
N PHE A 246 -14.74 15.36 5.09
CA PHE A 246 -13.29 15.57 5.22
C PHE A 246 -12.96 16.83 6.00
N ALA A 247 -13.71 17.89 5.74
CA ALA A 247 -13.66 19.14 6.51
C ALA A 247 -13.87 18.90 8.02
N SER A 248 -14.87 18.08 8.36
CA SER A 248 -15.15 17.67 9.74
C SER A 248 -14.01 16.85 10.36
N TYR A 249 -13.40 15.92 9.60
CA TYR A 249 -12.24 15.17 10.06
C TYR A 249 -11.00 16.05 10.26
N ALA A 250 -10.72 16.95 9.32
CA ALA A 250 -9.55 17.83 9.35
C ALA A 250 -9.58 18.78 10.54
N LYS A 251 -10.75 19.37 10.79
CA LYS A 251 -10.99 20.19 11.97
C LYS A 251 -10.72 19.41 13.27
N TYR A 252 -11.27 18.21 13.39
CA TYR A 252 -11.07 17.37 14.58
C TYR A 252 -9.59 16.99 14.80
N ALA A 253 -8.90 16.58 13.74
CA ALA A 253 -7.48 16.21 13.82
C ALA A 253 -6.62 17.41 14.27
N ARG A 254 -6.88 18.60 13.70
CA ARG A 254 -6.23 19.86 14.08
C ARG A 254 -6.51 20.25 15.53
N GLU A 255 -7.76 20.17 15.99
CA GLU A 255 -8.14 20.45 17.38
C GLU A 255 -7.38 19.55 18.35
N LYS A 256 -7.27 18.24 18.05
CA LYS A 256 -6.50 17.30 18.86
C LYS A 256 -4.99 17.52 18.83
N GLU A 257 -4.44 17.96 17.70
CA GLU A 257 -3.03 18.37 17.66
C GLU A 257 -2.78 19.64 18.50
N VAL A 258 -3.68 20.61 18.48
CA VAL A 258 -3.56 21.84 19.31
C VAL A 258 -3.63 21.52 20.80
N GLU A 259 -4.60 20.70 21.23
CA GLU A 259 -4.69 20.21 22.62
C GLU A 259 -3.38 19.55 23.08
N ALA A 260 -2.84 18.64 22.25
CA ALA A 260 -1.64 17.87 22.55
C ALA A 260 -0.34 18.70 22.58
N ARG A 261 -0.29 19.84 21.87
CA ARG A 261 0.88 20.72 21.72
C ARG A 261 0.90 21.90 22.71
N SER A 262 0.07 21.85 23.76
CA SER A 262 0.01 22.86 24.84
C SER A 262 1.34 23.04 25.60
N GLY A 263 2.24 23.85 25.03
CA GLY A 263 3.51 24.24 25.66
C GLY A 263 4.74 24.46 24.75
N PHE A 264 4.65 24.35 23.41
CA PHE A 264 5.82 24.63 22.54
C PHE A 264 5.46 25.36 21.23
N SER A 265 6.48 25.90 20.56
CA SER A 265 6.38 26.88 19.46
C SER A 265 5.72 26.36 18.18
N PRO A 266 5.16 27.27 17.34
CA PRO A 266 4.48 26.91 16.10
C PRO A 266 5.48 26.46 15.02
N GLN A 267 5.68 25.15 14.88
CA GLN A 267 6.24 24.56 13.67
C GLN A 267 5.30 23.49 13.12
N GLU A 268 4.98 23.66 11.83
CA GLU A 268 4.20 22.81 10.93
C GLU A 268 2.98 22.11 11.53
N HIS A 269 1.81 22.72 11.29
CA HIS A 269 0.54 21.99 11.28
C HIS A 269 0.44 21.24 9.96
N TYR A 270 0.48 19.91 10.02
CA TYR A 270 0.24 19.08 8.85
C TYR A 270 -1.27 18.97 8.63
N LYS A 271 -1.72 19.31 7.42
CA LYS A 271 -3.11 19.06 7.03
C LYS A 271 -3.29 17.56 6.79
N PRO A 272 -4.46 16.97 7.07
CA PRO A 272 -4.68 15.53 6.97
C PRO A 272 -4.63 14.99 5.54
N PHE A 273 -4.91 15.85 4.55
CA PHE A 273 -4.93 15.50 3.14
C PHE A 273 -3.95 16.37 2.36
N GLN A 274 -3.36 15.81 1.30
CA GLN A 274 -2.32 16.48 0.54
C GLN A 274 -2.91 17.30 -0.62
N SER A 275 -3.18 16.69 -1.77
CA SER A 275 -3.66 17.41 -2.96
C SER A 275 -5.09 17.05 -3.36
N LEU A 276 -5.96 18.07 -3.49
CA LEU A 276 -7.29 17.97 -4.12
C LEU A 276 -7.29 18.71 -5.46
N TRP A 277 -7.62 18.01 -6.54
CA TRP A 277 -7.61 18.55 -7.91
C TRP A 277 -9.02 18.51 -8.51
N PHE A 278 -9.68 19.65 -8.59
CA PHE A 278 -10.95 19.79 -9.31
C PHE A 278 -10.68 19.73 -10.82
N VAL A 279 -11.16 18.69 -11.50
CA VAL A 279 -11.05 18.59 -12.97
C VAL A 279 -12.45 18.77 -13.55
N ILE A 280 -12.70 19.95 -14.11
CA ILE A 280 -14.02 20.34 -14.65
C ILE A 280 -14.07 19.91 -16.11
N ARG A 281 -14.83 18.84 -16.38
CA ARG A 281 -15.02 18.27 -17.72
C ARG A 281 -15.99 19.09 -18.55
N ASP A 282 -15.79 19.13 -19.85
CA ASP A 282 -16.70 19.76 -20.82
C ASP A 282 -16.95 21.26 -20.51
N TRP A 283 -15.91 21.96 -20.04
CA TRP A 283 -15.99 23.39 -19.74
C TRP A 283 -16.36 24.17 -21.01
N SER A 284 -17.47 24.91 -20.92
CA SER A 284 -18.14 25.51 -22.08
C SER A 284 -17.96 27.03 -22.19
N PHE A 285 -17.26 27.66 -21.24
CA PHE A 285 -17.11 29.12 -21.17
C PHE A 285 -15.63 29.57 -21.16
N PRO A 286 -14.81 29.16 -22.15
CA PRO A 286 -13.38 29.51 -22.21
C PRO A 286 -13.12 31.02 -22.31
N TYR A 287 -14.13 31.79 -22.67
CA TYR A 287 -14.11 33.26 -22.73
C TYR A 287 -14.33 33.95 -21.36
N GLU A 288 -14.86 33.26 -20.35
CA GLU A 288 -14.90 33.76 -18.95
C GLU A 288 -13.65 33.29 -18.19
N TYR A 289 -13.36 31.99 -18.27
CA TYR A 289 -12.14 31.38 -17.72
C TYR A 289 -11.53 30.43 -18.75
N GLU A 290 -10.28 30.70 -19.13
CA GLU A 290 -9.53 29.92 -20.12
C GLU A 290 -9.34 28.44 -19.71
N TYR A 291 -9.09 27.57 -20.69
CA TYR A 291 -8.79 26.16 -20.40
C TYR A 291 -7.49 25.98 -19.59
N GLY A 292 -7.41 24.89 -18.85
CA GLY A 292 -6.26 24.53 -18.02
C GLY A 292 -6.29 25.11 -16.59
N PHE A 293 -5.12 25.17 -15.97
CA PHE A 293 -4.97 25.54 -14.55
C PHE A 293 -5.21 27.03 -14.25
N GLN A 294 -4.91 27.94 -15.19
CA GLN A 294 -5.00 29.38 -14.93
C GLN A 294 -6.46 29.85 -14.80
N GLY A 295 -7.32 29.48 -15.75
CA GLY A 295 -8.76 29.70 -15.64
C GLY A 295 -9.39 28.89 -14.52
N GLY A 296 -8.92 27.65 -14.31
CA GLY A 296 -9.38 26.80 -13.20
C GLY A 296 -9.16 27.42 -11.83
N LYS A 297 -7.98 27.98 -11.58
CA LYS A 297 -7.67 28.73 -10.35
C LYS A 297 -8.65 29.91 -10.15
N LYS A 298 -8.82 30.76 -11.18
CA LYS A 298 -9.75 31.92 -11.14
C LYS A 298 -11.19 31.48 -10.81
N LEU A 299 -11.67 30.40 -11.45
CA LEU A 299 -13.00 29.84 -11.18
C LEU A 299 -13.12 29.31 -9.74
N LEU A 300 -12.12 28.56 -9.27
CA LEU A 300 -12.15 27.96 -7.94
C LEU A 300 -12.10 29.01 -6.83
N GLU A 301 -11.26 30.04 -6.98
CA GLU A 301 -11.17 31.17 -6.05
C GLU A 301 -12.53 31.86 -5.90
N LYS A 302 -13.23 32.13 -7.02
CA LYS A 302 -14.60 32.69 -7.05
C LYS A 302 -15.65 31.75 -6.42
N ARG A 303 -15.51 30.44 -6.56
CA ARG A 303 -16.45 29.44 -5.98
C ARG A 303 -16.24 29.25 -4.47
N LEU A 304 -14.99 29.34 -4.00
CA LEU A 304 -14.58 29.23 -2.59
C LEU A 304 -14.44 30.60 -1.87
N GLU A 305 -14.93 31.66 -2.49
CA GLU A 305 -15.08 32.97 -1.86
C GLU A 305 -16.10 32.89 -0.71
N ILE A 306 -15.73 33.45 0.43
CA ILE A 306 -16.56 33.51 1.64
C ILE A 306 -17.12 34.92 1.72
N SER A 307 -18.44 35.08 1.82
CA SER A 307 -19.08 36.39 1.86
C SER A 307 -20.14 36.49 2.96
N GLU A 308 -20.33 37.70 3.48
CA GLU A 308 -21.23 37.96 4.61
C GLU A 308 -22.72 37.74 4.32
N GLY A 309 -23.09 37.51 3.07
CA GLY A 309 -24.45 37.11 2.66
C GLY A 309 -24.70 35.60 2.60
N GLN A 310 -23.67 34.75 2.68
CA GLN A 310 -23.82 33.28 2.59
C GLN A 310 -24.42 32.68 3.86
N HIS A 311 -25.11 31.54 3.75
CA HIS A 311 -25.53 30.75 4.93
C HIS A 311 -24.29 30.33 5.76
N SER A 312 -24.41 30.27 7.08
CA SER A 312 -23.29 29.98 7.99
C SER A 312 -22.59 28.66 7.66
N GLU A 313 -23.36 27.60 7.40
CA GLU A 313 -22.86 26.28 6.99
C GLU A 313 -22.00 26.33 5.72
N LEU A 314 -22.38 27.17 4.74
CA LEU A 314 -21.67 27.31 3.47
C LEU A 314 -20.34 28.08 3.62
N ARG A 315 -20.24 28.97 4.61
CA ARG A 315 -18.98 29.64 4.99
C ARG A 315 -18.07 28.67 5.72
N GLN A 316 -18.61 28.00 6.76
CA GLN A 316 -17.87 27.01 7.55
C GLN A 316 -17.29 25.90 6.66
N LEU A 317 -18.06 25.38 5.71
CA LEU A 317 -17.57 24.42 4.73
C LEU A 317 -16.38 24.96 3.93
N ARG A 318 -16.45 26.19 3.40
CA ARG A 318 -15.37 26.82 2.63
C ARG A 318 -14.11 27.06 3.47
N GLU A 319 -14.26 27.41 4.74
CA GLU A 319 -13.16 27.55 5.70
C GLU A 319 -12.51 26.19 6.00
N GLU A 320 -13.30 25.19 6.36
CA GLU A 320 -12.80 23.85 6.69
C GLU A 320 -12.16 23.16 5.48
N LEU A 321 -12.62 23.41 4.24
CA LEU A 321 -11.97 22.91 3.02
C LEU A 321 -10.61 23.54 2.77
N LYS A 322 -10.45 24.85 3.01
CA LYS A 322 -9.14 25.53 2.92
C LYS A 322 -8.14 24.96 3.93
N GLU A 323 -8.63 24.49 5.09
CA GLU A 323 -7.84 23.87 6.15
C GLU A 323 -7.60 22.36 5.96
N SER A 324 -8.36 21.69 5.09
CA SER A 324 -8.31 20.23 4.91
C SER A 324 -7.15 19.73 4.05
N PHE A 325 -6.80 20.47 2.99
CA PHE A 325 -5.84 20.05 1.97
C PHE A 325 -4.59 20.94 1.95
N GLU A 326 -3.39 20.35 1.89
CA GLU A 326 -2.12 21.07 1.68
C GLU A 326 -2.15 21.92 0.42
N ASN A 327 -2.66 21.35 -0.68
CA ASN A 327 -2.81 22.02 -1.96
C ASN A 327 -4.21 21.74 -2.56
N THR A 328 -4.86 22.79 -3.05
CA THR A 328 -6.09 22.66 -3.84
C THR A 328 -5.87 23.31 -5.21
N SER A 329 -6.09 22.54 -6.28
CA SER A 329 -5.91 22.98 -7.66
C SER A 329 -7.19 22.74 -8.47
N CYS A 330 -7.37 23.49 -9.56
CA CYS A 330 -8.50 23.33 -10.46
C CYS A 330 -8.04 23.42 -11.91
N PHE A 331 -8.58 22.58 -12.78
CA PHE A 331 -8.26 22.47 -14.20
C PHE A 331 -9.56 22.47 -15.02
N LEU A 332 -9.66 23.38 -15.98
CA LEU A 332 -10.80 23.45 -16.90
C LEU A 332 -10.48 22.66 -18.17
N MET A 333 -11.15 21.52 -18.34
CA MET A 333 -10.95 20.63 -19.48
C MET A 333 -12.00 20.93 -20.56
N PRO A 334 -11.61 21.12 -21.84
CA PRO A 334 -12.56 21.27 -22.94
C PRO A 334 -13.39 20.00 -23.16
N TYR A 335 -14.39 20.10 -24.04
CA TYR A 335 -15.18 18.96 -24.50
C TYR A 335 -14.36 18.09 -25.50
N PRO A 336 -14.27 16.75 -25.31
CA PRO A 336 -13.43 15.88 -26.14
C PRO A 336 -13.92 15.70 -27.59
N GLY A 337 -15.18 16.04 -27.89
CA GLY A 337 -15.77 15.97 -29.22
C GLY A 337 -16.93 14.98 -29.35
N GLU A 338 -17.80 15.19 -30.34
CA GLU A 338 -19.02 14.40 -30.53
C GLU A 338 -18.72 12.90 -30.69
N LYS A 339 -17.72 12.54 -31.50
CA LYS A 339 -17.30 11.13 -31.67
C LYS A 339 -17.00 10.43 -30.35
N VAL A 340 -16.35 11.12 -29.40
CA VAL A 340 -15.99 10.57 -28.09
C VAL A 340 -17.22 10.40 -27.20
N ALA A 341 -18.17 11.35 -27.27
CA ALA A 341 -19.32 11.39 -26.38
C ALA A 341 -20.52 10.54 -26.87
N THR A 342 -20.70 10.37 -28.18
CA THR A 342 -21.93 9.79 -28.77
C THR A 342 -21.71 8.54 -29.60
N SER A 343 -20.49 8.22 -30.06
CA SER A 343 -20.27 7.06 -30.92
C SER A 343 -20.11 5.77 -30.12
N GLU A 344 -20.99 4.80 -30.37
CA GLU A 344 -20.87 3.43 -29.87
C GLU A 344 -19.60 2.72 -30.39
N TYR A 345 -19.07 3.15 -31.53
CA TYR A 345 -17.88 2.59 -32.17
C TYR A 345 -16.57 3.28 -31.77
N PHE A 346 -16.61 4.29 -30.89
CA PHE A 346 -15.37 4.88 -30.40
C PHE A 346 -14.59 3.87 -29.55
N ARG A 347 -13.29 3.73 -29.82
CA ARG A 347 -12.36 2.80 -29.16
C ARG A 347 -11.12 3.50 -28.59
N GLY A 348 -11.17 4.83 -28.43
CA GLY A 348 -10.05 5.59 -27.87
C GLY A 348 -8.98 6.02 -28.88
N HIS A 349 -9.26 5.94 -30.19
CA HIS A 349 -8.33 6.45 -31.22
C HIS A 349 -8.14 7.96 -31.06
N LEU A 350 -6.89 8.42 -30.91
CA LEU A 350 -6.60 9.84 -30.65
C LEU A 350 -7.06 10.77 -31.79
N LYS A 351 -7.01 10.31 -33.05
CA LYS A 351 -7.48 11.04 -34.24
C LYS A 351 -8.96 11.43 -34.21
N ASP A 352 -9.77 10.77 -33.37
CA ASP A 352 -11.21 11.06 -33.23
C ASP A 352 -11.51 12.03 -32.07
N ILE A 353 -10.48 12.49 -31.35
CA ILE A 353 -10.57 13.42 -30.21
C ILE A 353 -10.22 14.84 -30.67
N LYS A 354 -10.97 15.86 -30.22
CA LYS A 354 -10.72 17.27 -30.60
C LYS A 354 -9.28 17.72 -30.22
N PRO A 355 -8.54 18.43 -31.09
CA PRO A 355 -7.16 18.85 -30.81
C PRO A 355 -6.99 19.63 -29.51
N ASP A 356 -7.91 20.56 -29.20
CA ASP A 356 -7.88 21.35 -27.95
C ASP A 356 -7.92 20.46 -26.70
N PHE A 357 -8.67 19.35 -26.75
CA PHE A 357 -8.68 18.36 -25.67
C PHE A 357 -7.37 17.60 -25.59
N GLN A 358 -6.76 17.23 -26.72
CA GLN A 358 -5.45 16.58 -26.73
C GLN A 358 -4.37 17.51 -26.13
N SER A 359 -4.37 18.79 -26.50
CA SER A 359 -3.45 19.79 -25.93
C SER A 359 -3.65 19.98 -24.42
N ASN A 360 -4.90 20.06 -23.95
CA ASN A 360 -5.19 20.26 -22.52
C ASN A 360 -4.97 18.99 -21.68
N VAL A 361 -5.33 17.81 -22.17
CA VAL A 361 -5.05 16.56 -21.45
C VAL A 361 -3.54 16.35 -21.34
N ARG A 362 -2.74 16.76 -22.33
CA ARG A 362 -1.28 16.76 -22.23
C ARG A 362 -0.78 17.55 -21.02
N ILE A 363 -1.21 18.81 -20.91
CA ILE A 363 -0.84 19.72 -19.81
C ILE A 363 -1.24 19.12 -18.46
N LEU A 364 -2.46 18.57 -18.33
CA LEU A 364 -2.94 17.96 -17.10
C LEU A 364 -2.09 16.74 -16.69
N VAL A 365 -1.79 15.84 -17.64
CA VAL A 365 -1.07 14.58 -17.39
C VAL A 365 0.39 14.85 -17.04
N GLU A 366 1.07 15.72 -17.78
CA GLU A 366 2.47 16.08 -17.52
C GLU A 366 2.62 16.84 -16.19
N GLN A 367 1.68 17.73 -15.85
CA GLN A 367 1.70 18.41 -14.55
C GLN A 367 1.47 17.43 -13.38
N LEU A 368 0.76 16.33 -13.59
CA LEU A 368 0.46 15.31 -12.57
C LEU A 368 1.56 14.26 -12.40
N LEU A 369 2.17 13.81 -13.51
CA LEU A 369 2.98 12.58 -13.56
C LEU A 369 4.45 12.79 -13.88
N ASP A 370 4.89 14.00 -14.23
CA ASP A 370 6.32 14.30 -14.37
C ASP A 370 7.03 14.03 -13.03
N SER A 371 8.18 13.36 -13.10
CA SER A 371 9.14 13.09 -12.02
C SER A 371 9.30 14.23 -10.98
N ARG A 372 9.25 15.49 -11.43
CA ARG A 372 9.44 16.71 -10.64
C ARG A 372 8.23 17.09 -9.79
N ASN A 373 7.05 16.61 -10.16
CA ASN A 373 5.74 16.99 -9.61
C ASN A 373 5.09 15.90 -8.75
N LEU A 374 5.65 14.68 -8.72
CA LEU A 374 5.08 13.53 -8.01
C LEU A 374 4.91 13.80 -6.50
N VAL A 375 3.66 13.77 -6.03
CA VAL A 375 3.30 13.94 -4.62
C VAL A 375 3.32 12.57 -3.93
N VAL A 376 4.39 12.28 -3.19
CA VAL A 376 4.49 11.06 -2.37
C VAL A 376 3.46 11.10 -1.25
N LYS A 377 2.76 9.99 -1.03
CA LYS A 377 1.77 9.84 0.03
C LYS A 377 2.43 10.04 1.39
N SER A 378 1.93 11.01 2.15
CA SER A 378 2.26 11.20 3.55
C SER A 378 1.00 11.21 4.43
N ILE A 379 1.17 10.84 5.70
CA ILE A 379 0.16 10.97 6.75
C ILE A 379 0.88 11.57 7.97
N SER A 380 0.44 12.74 8.42
CA SER A 380 1.09 13.56 9.46
C SER A 380 2.60 13.73 9.25
N GLY A 381 2.98 14.16 8.04
CA GLY A 381 4.36 14.41 7.63
C GLY A 381 5.20 13.16 7.31
N GLN A 382 4.76 11.96 7.71
CA GLN A 382 5.50 10.72 7.43
C GLN A 382 5.21 10.19 6.03
N PRO A 383 6.23 9.96 5.17
CA PRO A 383 6.03 9.31 3.89
C PRO A 383 5.64 7.83 4.07
N ILE A 384 4.71 7.36 3.26
CA ILE A 384 4.15 6.00 3.33
C ILE A 384 4.82 5.10 2.28
N THR A 385 5.17 3.88 2.67
CA THR A 385 5.66 2.82 1.75
C THR A 385 4.52 1.94 1.23
N CYS A 386 4.75 1.17 0.17
CA CYS A 386 3.77 0.21 -0.35
C CYS A 386 3.32 -0.80 0.74
N ARG A 387 4.27 -1.32 1.53
CA ARG A 387 4.03 -2.19 2.69
C ARG A 387 3.14 -1.53 3.76
N MET A 388 3.39 -0.26 4.07
CA MET A 388 2.56 0.49 5.02
C MET A 388 1.16 0.79 4.47
N LEU A 389 1.04 1.10 3.17
CA LEU A 389 -0.24 1.44 2.54
C LEU A 389 -1.29 0.33 2.69
N ILE A 390 -0.87 -0.94 2.63
CA ILE A 390 -1.74 -2.11 2.87
C ILE A 390 -2.39 -2.06 4.27
N LYS A 391 -1.64 -1.64 5.30
CA LYS A 391 -2.16 -1.52 6.67
C LYS A 391 -3.20 -0.41 6.78
N TYR A 392 -2.95 0.74 6.12
CA TYR A 392 -3.93 1.82 6.02
C TYR A 392 -5.21 1.38 5.29
N PHE A 393 -5.12 0.60 4.20
CA PHE A 393 -6.28 -0.02 3.57
C PHE A 393 -7.08 -0.91 4.54
N GLN A 394 -6.40 -1.78 5.29
CA GLN A 394 -7.03 -2.72 6.23
C GLN A 394 -7.76 -2.00 7.38
N GLU A 395 -7.12 -1.00 8.01
CA GLU A 395 -7.73 -0.22 9.09
C GLU A 395 -8.89 0.64 8.58
N TYR A 396 -8.69 1.40 7.49
CA TYR A 396 -9.76 2.25 6.96
C TYR A 396 -10.97 1.44 6.51
N ILE A 397 -10.80 0.32 5.81
CA ILE A 397 -11.94 -0.53 5.43
C ILE A 397 -12.62 -1.13 6.68
N THR A 398 -11.87 -1.42 7.74
CA THR A 398 -12.43 -1.89 9.02
C THR A 398 -13.28 -0.84 9.71
N ILE A 399 -12.85 0.42 9.70
CA ILE A 399 -13.57 1.58 10.27
C ILE A 399 -14.87 1.89 9.53
N PHE A 400 -14.96 1.57 8.23
CA PHE A 400 -16.14 1.78 7.40
C PHE A 400 -17.09 0.55 7.32
N ARG A 401 -16.88 -0.50 8.12
CA ARG A 401 -17.63 -1.78 8.02
C ARG A 401 -19.15 -1.68 8.13
N ASP A 402 -19.67 -0.75 8.92
CA ASP A 402 -21.12 -0.53 9.04
C ASP A 402 -21.71 0.24 7.84
N GLY A 403 -20.88 0.52 6.83
CA GLY A 403 -21.09 1.44 5.71
C GLY A 403 -21.41 2.88 6.14
N LYS A 404 -21.41 3.18 7.44
CA LYS A 404 -21.59 4.53 7.98
C LYS A 404 -20.29 5.30 7.79
N LEU A 405 -20.41 6.59 7.47
CA LEU A 405 -19.27 7.49 7.57
C LEU A 405 -18.76 7.47 9.02
N PRO A 406 -17.47 7.22 9.26
CA PRO A 406 -16.96 7.08 10.61
C PRO A 406 -16.93 8.42 11.33
N ALA A 407 -17.00 8.36 12.65
CA ALA A 407 -16.71 9.53 13.47
C ALA A 407 -15.26 10.00 13.20
N PRO A 408 -14.99 11.33 13.17
CA PRO A 408 -13.64 11.87 13.07
C PRO A 408 -12.63 11.27 14.06
N LEU A 409 -13.09 10.94 15.27
CA LEU A 409 -12.31 10.25 16.30
C LEU A 409 -11.77 8.89 15.81
N SER A 410 -12.57 8.08 15.11
CA SER A 410 -12.16 6.73 14.67
C SER A 410 -11.03 6.81 13.62
N VAL A 411 -11.14 7.74 12.66
CA VAL A 411 -10.10 7.98 11.65
C VAL A 411 -8.83 8.54 12.32
N TYR A 412 -8.97 9.43 13.30
CA TYR A 412 -7.85 9.97 14.08
C TYR A 412 -7.13 8.87 14.88
N GLN A 413 -7.88 7.99 15.57
CA GLN A 413 -7.35 6.87 16.34
C GLN A 413 -6.59 5.87 15.46
N ALA A 414 -7.12 5.52 14.29
CA ALA A 414 -6.42 4.62 13.37
C ALA A 414 -5.14 5.24 12.80
N ASN A 415 -5.15 6.53 12.45
CA ASN A 415 -3.94 7.23 12.02
C ASN A 415 -2.91 7.33 13.15
N ALA A 416 -3.35 7.49 14.41
CA ALA A 416 -2.47 7.43 15.58
C ALA A 416 -1.89 6.04 15.80
N MET A 417 -2.70 4.98 15.77
CA MET A 417 -2.24 3.61 15.87
C MET A 417 -1.20 3.28 14.78
N LEU A 418 -1.51 3.54 13.50
CA LEU A 418 -0.63 3.19 12.39
C LEU A 418 0.66 4.04 12.32
N SER A 419 0.62 5.33 12.70
CA SER A 419 1.85 6.14 12.77
C SER A 419 2.79 5.69 13.90
N ASN A 420 2.25 5.33 15.07
CA ASN A 420 3.05 4.76 16.15
C ASN A 420 3.58 3.36 15.81
N LEU A 421 2.76 2.50 15.20
CA LEU A 421 3.17 1.17 14.72
C LEU A 421 4.30 1.26 13.67
N SER A 422 4.21 2.20 12.72
CA SER A 422 5.27 2.42 11.74
C SER A 422 6.56 2.88 12.41
N ALA A 423 6.51 3.83 13.33
CA ALA A 423 7.70 4.27 14.07
C ALA A 423 8.32 3.14 14.90
N LEU A 424 7.49 2.27 15.49
CA LEU A 424 7.91 1.06 16.20
C LEU A 424 8.65 0.10 15.26
N GLU A 425 8.09 -0.20 14.08
CA GLU A 425 8.71 -1.09 13.10
C GLU A 425 10.04 -0.56 12.55
N HIS A 426 10.16 0.75 12.29
CA HIS A 426 11.43 1.37 11.89
C HIS A 426 12.52 1.21 12.96
N ALA A 427 12.17 1.43 14.23
CA ALA A 427 13.10 1.26 15.34
C ALA A 427 13.50 -0.21 15.56
N LYS A 428 12.54 -1.15 15.49
CA LYS A 428 12.80 -2.60 15.57
C LYS A 428 13.73 -3.06 14.44
N THR A 429 13.42 -2.67 13.20
CA THR A 429 14.21 -3.04 12.01
C THR A 429 15.64 -2.50 12.08
N TYR A 430 15.82 -1.28 12.59
CA TYR A 430 17.16 -0.74 12.84
C TYR A 430 17.94 -1.59 13.86
N TYR A 431 17.32 -1.92 15.00
CA TYR A 431 17.96 -2.69 16.06
C TYR A 431 18.34 -4.10 15.60
N LEU A 432 17.39 -4.84 15.02
CA LEU A 432 17.62 -6.20 14.49
C LEU A 432 18.79 -6.21 13.52
N ARG A 433 18.75 -5.39 12.47
CA ARG A 433 19.82 -5.30 11.47
C ARG A 433 21.19 -4.99 12.08
N LYS A 434 21.25 -4.13 13.11
CA LYS A 434 22.53 -3.78 13.77
C LYS A 434 23.05 -4.86 14.71
N MET A 435 22.18 -5.66 15.32
CA MET A 435 22.60 -6.85 16.05
C MET A 435 22.99 -7.99 15.11
N GLU A 436 22.24 -8.24 14.03
CA GLU A 436 22.58 -9.21 12.98
C GLU A 436 23.95 -8.91 12.34
N GLU A 437 24.26 -7.64 12.07
CA GLU A 437 25.56 -7.21 11.55
C GLU A 437 26.75 -7.68 12.41
N ILE A 438 26.58 -7.81 13.74
CA ILE A 438 27.62 -8.25 14.68
C ILE A 438 27.48 -9.72 15.15
N SER A 439 26.30 -10.31 15.02
CA SER A 439 25.94 -11.63 15.59
C SER A 439 25.75 -12.74 14.54
N LYS A 440 26.15 -12.53 13.28
CA LYS A 440 26.11 -13.52 12.18
C LYS A 440 26.59 -14.91 12.60
N GLU A 441 26.08 -15.97 11.97
CA GLU A 441 26.46 -17.35 12.30
C GLU A 441 27.99 -17.57 12.27
N ASP A 442 28.67 -17.09 11.22
CA ASP A 442 30.13 -17.14 11.07
C ASP A 442 30.92 -16.15 11.97
N ALA A 443 30.25 -15.27 12.72
CA ALA A 443 30.93 -14.29 13.56
C ALA A 443 31.55 -14.98 14.79
N PRO A 444 32.82 -14.69 15.14
CA PRO A 444 33.46 -15.28 16.31
C PRO A 444 32.82 -14.81 17.62
N TYR A 445 32.97 -15.61 18.68
CA TYR A 445 32.52 -15.27 20.04
C TYR A 445 32.90 -13.84 20.45
N MET A 446 31.92 -13.07 20.90
CA MET A 446 32.12 -11.76 21.49
C MET A 446 32.07 -11.84 23.02
N ASN A 447 33.03 -11.22 23.72
CA ASN A 447 32.96 -11.05 25.18
C ASN A 447 31.63 -10.35 25.54
N SER A 448 30.90 -10.90 26.53
CA SER A 448 29.62 -10.39 27.01
C SER A 448 29.61 -8.89 27.29
N GLU A 449 30.67 -8.33 27.90
CA GLU A 449 30.76 -6.89 28.18
C GLU A 449 30.75 -6.04 26.89
N LYS A 450 31.44 -6.51 25.86
CA LYS A 450 31.50 -5.86 24.55
C LYS A 450 30.18 -6.04 23.78
N LEU A 451 29.50 -7.17 23.96
CA LEU A 451 28.18 -7.40 23.38
C LEU A 451 27.13 -6.47 24.03
N GLU A 452 27.20 -6.28 25.35
CA GLU A 452 26.38 -5.34 26.13
C GLU A 452 26.61 -3.87 25.67
N GLU A 453 27.86 -3.44 25.50
CA GLU A 453 28.22 -2.12 24.96
C GLU A 453 27.57 -1.87 23.59
N LYS A 454 27.58 -2.87 22.70
CA LYS A 454 26.93 -2.78 21.38
C LYS A 454 25.42 -2.75 21.49
N HIS A 455 24.83 -3.64 22.31
CA HIS A 455 23.40 -3.66 22.57
C HIS A 455 22.90 -2.31 23.05
N GLN A 456 23.49 -1.75 24.11
CA GLN A 456 23.06 -0.48 24.68
C GLN A 456 23.15 0.66 23.65
N LYS A 457 24.23 0.72 22.87
CA LYS A 457 24.39 1.70 21.78
C LYS A 457 23.31 1.58 20.70
N TYR A 458 22.96 0.36 20.29
CA TYR A 458 21.92 0.14 19.27
C TYR A 458 20.51 0.33 19.83
N ARG A 459 20.27 -0.03 21.09
CA ARG A 459 19.04 0.23 21.86
C ARG A 459 18.78 1.72 21.98
N GLU A 460 19.74 2.50 22.47
CA GLU A 460 19.62 3.96 22.58
C GLU A 460 19.27 4.61 21.24
N ARG A 461 19.95 4.21 20.16
CA ARG A 461 19.68 4.75 18.83
C ARG A 461 18.31 4.30 18.27
N ALA A 462 17.85 3.09 18.56
CA ALA A 462 16.49 2.65 18.20
C ALA A 462 15.42 3.46 18.95
N MET A 463 15.62 3.72 20.25
CA MET A 463 14.75 4.59 21.05
C MET A 463 14.72 6.03 20.52
N GLU A 464 15.86 6.55 20.11
CA GLU A 464 15.99 7.88 19.50
C GLU A 464 15.25 7.95 18.15
N ILE A 465 15.41 6.94 17.29
CA ILE A 465 14.66 6.82 16.02
C ILE A 465 13.15 6.86 16.31
N PHE A 466 12.65 6.02 17.21
CA PHE A 466 11.23 6.01 17.57
C PHE A 466 10.76 7.39 18.06
N LYS A 467 11.51 8.03 18.96
CA LYS A 467 11.16 9.34 19.54
C LYS A 467 11.14 10.44 18.47
N SER A 468 12.13 10.47 17.58
CA SER A 468 12.34 11.51 16.56
C SER A 468 11.29 11.54 15.44
N LEU A 469 10.69 10.41 15.10
CA LEU A 469 9.68 10.32 14.04
C LEU A 469 8.39 11.06 14.46
N PRO A 470 7.83 11.98 13.65
CA PRO A 470 6.44 12.43 13.79
C PRO A 470 5.43 11.28 13.98
N LYS A 471 4.55 11.41 14.98
CA LYS A 471 3.52 10.45 15.41
C LYS A 471 2.29 11.22 15.90
N ILE A 472 1.10 10.62 15.76
CA ILE A 472 -0.18 11.20 16.24
C ILE A 472 -0.58 10.55 17.58
N GLY A 473 -1.47 11.17 18.36
CA GLY A 473 -2.05 10.56 19.58
C GLY A 473 -1.55 11.12 20.92
N GLY A 474 -0.99 12.34 20.93
CA GLY A 474 -0.54 13.00 22.16
C GLY A 474 0.71 12.36 22.77
N LYS A 475 0.87 12.49 24.09
CA LYS A 475 2.05 11.94 24.82
C LYS A 475 1.84 10.50 25.33
N GLU A 476 0.59 10.12 25.59
CA GLU A 476 0.25 8.83 26.23
C GLU A 476 0.39 7.64 25.26
N LEU A 477 -0.20 7.73 24.05
CA LEU A 477 -0.15 6.63 23.09
C LEU A 477 1.29 6.30 22.66
N PRO A 478 2.17 7.27 22.32
CA PRO A 478 3.56 6.95 21.99
C PRO A 478 4.36 6.35 23.14
N ALA A 479 4.00 6.59 24.41
CA ALA A 479 4.66 5.97 25.55
C ALA A 479 4.41 4.45 25.60
N GLN A 480 3.17 4.02 25.35
CA GLN A 480 2.81 2.58 25.28
C GLN A 480 3.58 1.85 24.18
N TYR A 481 3.77 2.49 23.01
CA TYR A 481 4.57 1.91 21.92
C TYR A 481 6.08 1.94 22.21
N LEU A 482 6.56 2.92 23.00
CA LEU A 482 7.95 2.95 23.47
C LEU A 482 8.25 1.82 24.46
N GLU A 483 7.32 1.52 25.38
CA GLU A 483 7.42 0.36 26.28
C GLU A 483 7.44 -0.97 25.50
N GLN A 484 6.61 -1.10 24.46
CA GLN A 484 6.64 -2.27 23.56
C GLN A 484 7.95 -2.38 22.75
N LEU A 485 8.59 -1.26 22.39
CA LEU A 485 9.91 -1.26 21.77
C LEU A 485 10.97 -1.75 22.75
N GLU A 486 10.91 -1.31 24.00
CA GLU A 486 11.84 -1.70 25.05
C GLU A 486 11.74 -3.18 25.41
N ALA A 487 10.53 -3.68 25.65
CA ALA A 487 10.29 -5.10 25.89
C ALA A 487 10.81 -5.96 24.74
N PHE A 488 10.55 -5.57 23.48
CA PHE A 488 11.05 -6.28 22.30
C PHE A 488 12.58 -6.25 22.18
N ILE A 489 13.23 -5.11 22.43
CA ILE A 489 14.68 -4.99 22.35
C ILE A 489 15.36 -5.89 23.41
N ASN A 490 14.80 -5.94 24.61
CA ASN A 490 15.32 -6.75 25.71
C ASN A 490 15.14 -8.26 25.44
N ASP A 491 13.97 -8.67 24.95
CA ASP A 491 13.67 -10.04 24.51
C ASP A 491 14.64 -10.52 23.41
N GLN A 492 14.76 -9.74 22.33
CA GLN A 492 15.69 -10.08 21.25
C GLN A 492 17.15 -10.07 21.70
N PHE A 493 17.51 -9.27 22.70
CA PHE A 493 18.86 -9.28 23.26
C PHE A 493 19.19 -10.58 23.99
N GLN A 494 18.23 -11.19 24.71
CA GLN A 494 18.43 -12.50 25.34
C GLN A 494 18.81 -13.56 24.30
N HIS A 495 18.11 -13.60 23.15
CA HIS A 495 18.46 -14.51 22.05
C HIS A 495 19.87 -14.26 21.47
N TYR A 496 20.29 -13.00 21.36
CA TYR A 496 21.67 -12.69 20.95
C TYR A 496 22.72 -13.09 22.01
N GLN A 497 22.41 -12.99 23.30
CA GLN A 497 23.27 -13.49 24.37
C GLN A 497 23.38 -15.02 24.33
N GLU A 498 22.26 -15.73 24.16
CA GLU A 498 22.19 -17.19 24.02
C GLU A 498 23.03 -17.66 22.83
N SER A 499 22.74 -17.18 21.61
CA SER A 499 23.45 -17.54 20.38
C SER A 499 24.95 -17.19 20.44
N ASN A 500 25.31 -16.06 21.08
CA ASN A 500 26.73 -15.75 21.29
C ASN A 500 27.38 -16.70 22.31
N SER A 501 26.65 -17.15 23.34
CA SER A 501 27.19 -18.10 24.33
C SER A 501 27.50 -19.48 23.74
N GLU A 502 26.70 -19.95 22.77
CA GLU A 502 26.92 -21.20 22.04
C GLU A 502 28.21 -21.17 21.21
N LYS A 503 28.59 -19.99 20.69
CA LYS A 503 29.83 -19.77 19.93
C LYS A 503 31.08 -19.73 20.81
N LYS A 504 30.94 -19.70 22.14
CA LYS A 504 32.07 -19.68 23.07
C LYS A 504 32.89 -20.96 22.88
N PRO A 505 34.19 -20.88 22.50
CA PRO A 505 34.99 -22.07 22.30
C PRO A 505 35.00 -22.91 23.58
N ALA A 506 34.54 -24.16 23.46
CA ALA A 506 34.25 -25.00 24.61
C ALA A 506 35.46 -25.10 25.53
N SER A 507 35.29 -24.71 26.80
CA SER A 507 36.33 -24.83 27.83
C SER A 507 36.87 -26.25 27.94
N THR A 508 36.10 -27.25 27.53
CA THR A 508 36.53 -28.64 27.37
C THR A 508 37.79 -28.80 26.53
N LEU A 509 38.00 -28.04 25.45
CA LEU A 509 39.21 -28.15 24.62
C LEU A 509 40.44 -27.57 25.33
N THR A 510 40.31 -26.45 26.04
CA THR A 510 41.39 -25.91 26.88
C THR A 510 41.63 -26.78 28.11
N THR A 511 40.60 -27.32 28.76
CA THR A 511 40.76 -28.28 29.87
C THR A 511 41.38 -29.61 29.40
N LEU A 512 41.06 -30.11 28.20
CA LEU A 512 41.69 -31.29 27.60
C LEU A 512 43.13 -31.01 27.18
N ALA A 513 43.45 -29.83 26.63
CA ALA A 513 44.82 -29.43 26.32
C ALA A 513 45.68 -29.25 27.59
N ILE A 514 45.13 -28.60 28.62
CA ILE A 514 45.82 -28.40 29.91
C ILE A 514 46.01 -29.73 30.63
N SER A 515 44.99 -30.59 30.69
CA SER A 515 45.10 -31.91 31.33
C SER A 515 46.02 -32.86 30.57
N SER A 516 45.96 -32.93 29.23
CA SER A 516 46.91 -33.72 28.44
C SER A 516 48.35 -33.19 28.55
N GLY A 517 48.55 -31.87 28.63
CA GLY A 517 49.84 -31.26 28.96
C GLY A 517 50.36 -31.66 30.35
N LEU A 518 49.50 -31.62 31.37
CA LEU A 518 49.82 -32.07 32.73
C LEU A 518 50.17 -33.57 32.79
N TRP A 519 49.38 -34.43 32.14
CA TRP A 519 49.67 -35.88 32.04
C TRP A 519 50.99 -36.14 31.31
N SER A 520 51.30 -35.35 30.27
CA SER A 520 52.58 -35.43 29.54
C SER A 520 53.77 -35.06 30.44
N ILE A 521 53.63 -34.05 31.31
CA ILE A 521 54.67 -33.66 32.28
C ILE A 521 54.86 -34.75 33.35
N VAL A 522 53.78 -35.36 33.85
CA VAL A 522 53.87 -36.46 34.83
C VAL A 522 54.54 -37.70 34.21
N ALA A 523 54.27 -38.02 32.94
CA ALA A 523 54.94 -39.11 32.24
C ALA A 523 56.47 -38.88 32.10
N LEU A 524 56.91 -37.65 31.87
CA LEU A 524 58.34 -37.29 31.81
C LEU A 524 59.08 -37.46 33.15
N VAL A 525 58.37 -37.53 34.28
CA VAL A 525 58.96 -37.68 35.63
C VAL A 525 59.06 -39.15 36.07
N HIS A 526 58.19 -40.03 35.57
CA HIS A 526 58.08 -41.40 36.08
C HIS A 526 58.51 -42.53 35.11
N PHE A 527 58.73 -42.25 33.82
CA PHE A 527 59.20 -43.28 32.88
C PHE A 527 60.74 -43.37 32.82
N PRO A 528 61.33 -44.56 32.57
CA PRO A 528 62.78 -44.75 32.51
C PRO A 528 63.42 -44.01 31.32
N PRO A 529 64.72 -43.64 31.41
CA PRO A 529 65.35 -42.65 30.51
C PRO A 529 65.22 -42.93 29.00
N ALA A 530 65.24 -44.21 28.60
CA ALA A 530 65.13 -44.60 27.20
C ALA A 530 63.76 -44.26 26.55
N ALA A 531 62.68 -44.18 27.35
CA ALA A 531 61.35 -43.81 26.85
C ALA A 531 61.17 -42.29 26.71
N ILE A 532 61.94 -41.49 27.46
CA ILE A 532 61.79 -40.04 27.56
C ILE A 532 62.10 -39.35 26.23
N VAL A 533 63.13 -39.82 25.50
CA VAL A 533 63.56 -39.21 24.23
C VAL A 533 62.52 -39.38 23.12
N ALA A 534 61.92 -40.57 23.02
CA ALA A 534 60.85 -40.84 22.04
C ALA A 534 59.57 -40.05 22.38
N GLY A 535 59.20 -40.00 23.66
CA GLY A 535 58.04 -39.22 24.13
C GLY A 535 58.20 -37.72 23.88
N ALA A 536 59.38 -37.14 24.16
CA ALA A 536 59.62 -35.70 24.00
C ALA A 536 59.50 -35.24 22.53
N ILE A 537 59.93 -36.06 21.56
CA ILE A 537 59.78 -35.75 20.13
C ILE A 537 58.31 -35.83 19.70
N ALA A 538 57.56 -36.84 20.18
CA ALA A 538 56.14 -37.01 19.85
C ALA A 538 55.23 -35.92 20.48
N LEU A 539 55.63 -35.37 21.62
CA LEU A 539 54.85 -34.36 22.38
C LEU A 539 55.19 -32.90 22.01
N TYR A 540 56.23 -32.65 21.23
CA TYR A 540 56.60 -31.29 20.82
C TYR A 540 55.52 -30.58 19.94
N PRO A 541 54.83 -31.25 18.99
CA PRO A 541 53.76 -30.64 18.21
C PRO A 541 52.54 -30.25 19.07
N THR A 542 52.16 -31.10 20.04
CA THR A 542 51.04 -30.84 20.95
C THR A 542 51.38 -29.73 21.94
N TYR A 543 52.62 -29.65 22.43
CA TYR A 543 53.11 -28.49 23.20
C TYR A 543 53.02 -27.18 22.41
N LYS A 544 53.48 -27.16 21.15
CA LYS A 544 53.36 -25.97 20.28
C LYS A 544 51.92 -25.54 20.03
N ALA A 545 51.02 -26.50 19.80
CA ALA A 545 49.59 -26.23 19.61
C ALA A 545 48.96 -25.64 20.89
N ALA A 546 49.27 -26.22 22.05
CA ALA A 546 48.79 -25.76 23.34
C ALA A 546 49.29 -24.33 23.66
N GLN A 547 50.56 -24.03 23.36
CA GLN A 547 51.14 -22.69 23.55
C GLN A 547 50.38 -21.62 22.77
N SER A 548 49.92 -21.91 21.54
CA SER A 548 49.19 -20.95 20.70
C SER A 548 47.78 -20.55 21.21
N ILE A 549 47.28 -21.21 22.25
CA ILE A 549 45.92 -21.05 22.80
C ILE A 549 45.96 -20.54 24.27
N MET A 550 47.14 -20.51 24.90
CA MET A 550 47.32 -20.09 26.30
C MET A 550 47.54 -18.58 26.43
N ASP A 551 47.01 -18.00 27.51
CA ASP A 551 47.31 -16.63 27.93
C ASP A 551 48.77 -16.47 28.37
N GLY A 552 49.33 -15.26 28.25
CA GLY A 552 50.78 -15.02 28.26
C GLY A 552 51.50 -15.43 29.55
N SER A 553 50.84 -15.35 30.71
CA SER A 553 51.42 -15.79 31.99
C SER A 553 51.58 -17.31 32.09
N LEU A 554 50.61 -18.06 31.55
CA LEU A 554 50.63 -19.53 31.50
C LEU A 554 51.66 -20.05 30.51
N GLN A 555 51.85 -19.37 29.37
CA GLN A 555 52.91 -19.71 28.41
C GLN A 555 54.30 -19.69 29.08
N GLN A 556 54.58 -18.66 29.89
CA GLN A 556 55.86 -18.49 30.57
C GLN A 556 56.17 -19.65 31.54
N GLU A 557 55.23 -20.00 32.42
CA GLU A 557 55.43 -21.02 33.44
C GLU A 557 55.59 -22.44 32.84
N VAL A 558 54.83 -22.75 31.79
CA VAL A 558 54.95 -24.04 31.09
C VAL A 558 56.28 -24.12 30.33
N GLU A 559 56.73 -23.03 29.70
CA GLU A 559 58.01 -23.01 28.98
C GLU A 559 59.22 -23.13 29.93
N ASP A 560 59.18 -22.52 31.12
CA ASP A 560 60.23 -22.68 32.12
C ASP A 560 60.30 -24.11 32.68
N LYS A 561 59.15 -24.74 32.96
CA LYS A 561 59.09 -26.16 33.35
C LYS A 561 59.56 -27.10 32.25
N PHE A 562 59.24 -26.80 30.99
CA PHE A 562 59.75 -27.57 29.84
C PHE A 562 61.27 -27.43 29.69
N LYS A 563 61.81 -26.22 29.82
CA LYS A 563 63.27 -25.97 29.83
C LYS A 563 63.96 -26.71 30.97
N GLU A 564 63.39 -26.74 32.17
CA GLU A 564 63.95 -27.47 33.31
C GLU A 564 63.94 -29.00 33.07
N ALA A 565 62.83 -29.54 32.56
CA ALA A 565 62.73 -30.95 32.19
C ALA A 565 63.77 -31.32 31.11
N TRP A 566 63.87 -30.54 30.03
CA TRP A 566 64.84 -30.74 28.96
C TRP A 566 66.29 -30.70 29.47
N LYS A 567 66.59 -29.82 30.44
CA LYS A 567 67.90 -29.72 31.09
C LYS A 567 68.24 -30.95 31.95
N LYS A 568 67.24 -31.66 32.49
CA LYS A 568 67.41 -32.96 33.16
C LYS A 568 67.66 -34.08 32.16
N VAL A 569 66.92 -34.12 31.04
CA VAL A 569 67.14 -35.09 29.95
C VAL A 569 68.56 -34.97 29.37
N LYS A 570 69.01 -33.74 29.09
CA LYS A 570 70.36 -33.43 28.57
C LYS A 570 71.50 -33.66 29.59
N LYS A 571 71.19 -34.20 30.78
CA LYS A 571 72.16 -34.62 31.81
C LYS A 571 72.13 -36.14 32.05
N GLN A 572 71.18 -36.85 31.42
CA GLN A 572 71.08 -38.31 31.43
C GLN A 572 71.45 -38.94 30.07
N LEU A 573 71.36 -38.15 28.99
CA LEU A 573 72.14 -38.32 27.76
C LEU A 573 73.57 -37.80 27.96
#